data_AF-A0ABD7QBT1-F1
#
_entry.id   AF-A0ABD7QBT1-F1
#
_cell.length_a   1.000
_cell.length_b   1.000
_cell.length_c   1.000
_cell.angle_alpha   90.00
_cell.angle_beta   90.00
_cell.angle_gamma   90.00
#
_symmetry.space_group_name_H-M   'P 1'
#
loop_
_entity.id
_entity.type
_entity.pdbx_description
1 polymer ?
#
loop_
_entity_poly.entity_id
_entity_poly.type
_entity_poly.pdbx_seq_one_letter_code
_entity_poly.pdbx_strand_id
1 'polypeptide(L)'
;MNLLNQAPSDNSVTVFRSLISDLSFDRFSDTQLYDLSGIAAESAEGLCHGLLYLSESLESGNQIPQESLGQIGAWLKATAHVIPVMFELYEQASNRLFQMQNADSAE
;
A
#
# COMPACT_ATOMS: atom_id res chain seq x y z
N MET A 1 20.00 33.14 -7.04
CA MET A 1 18.67 32.50 -6.86
C MET A 1 18.82 31.04 -7.24
N ASN A 2 18.83 30.13 -6.25
CA ASN A 2 18.91 28.69 -6.51
C ASN A 2 17.49 28.14 -6.72
N LEU A 3 17.25 27.57 -7.90
CA LEU A 3 16.02 26.90 -8.34
C LEU A 3 15.83 25.49 -7.72
N LEU A 4 16.47 25.21 -6.58
CA LEU A 4 16.51 23.87 -5.97
C LEU A 4 15.40 23.60 -4.94
N ASN A 5 14.44 24.51 -4.76
CA ASN A 5 13.55 24.46 -3.60
C ASN A 5 12.05 24.54 -3.90
N GLN A 6 11.62 23.92 -5.00
CA GLN A 6 10.21 23.60 -5.23
C GLN A 6 10.10 22.22 -5.89
N ALA A 7 10.47 21.18 -5.15
CA ALA A 7 9.73 19.93 -5.31
C ALA A 7 8.26 20.27 -5.02
N PRO A 8 7.29 19.79 -5.82
CA PRO A 8 5.88 19.96 -5.47
C PRO A 8 5.71 19.48 -4.03
N SER A 9 4.84 20.12 -3.26
CA SER A 9 4.38 19.59 -1.99
C SER A 9 3.50 18.36 -2.21
N ASP A 10 3.98 17.40 -2.99
CA ASP A 10 3.31 16.15 -3.21
C ASP A 10 3.32 15.45 -1.86
N ASN A 11 2.13 15.26 -1.31
CA ASN A 11 1.98 14.48 -0.10
C ASN A 11 2.61 13.09 -0.37
N SER A 12 3.23 12.50 0.64
CA SER A 12 3.94 11.22 0.50
C SER A 12 3.05 10.10 -0.07
N VAL A 13 1.74 10.17 0.15
CA VAL A 13 0.76 9.26 -0.44
C VAL A 13 0.64 9.41 -1.97
N THR A 14 0.65 10.63 -2.50
CA THR A 14 0.61 10.90 -3.95
C THR A 14 1.88 10.39 -4.60
N VAL A 15 3.04 10.66 -4.00
CA VAL A 15 4.32 10.12 -4.48
C VAL A 15 4.30 8.60 -4.49
N PHE A 16 3.82 7.98 -3.39
CA PHE A 16 3.72 6.53 -3.28
C PHE A 16 2.82 5.93 -4.37
N ARG A 17 1.66 6.52 -4.62
CA ARG A 17 0.75 6.10 -5.69
C ARG A 17 1.41 6.19 -7.07
N SER A 18 2.08 7.30 -7.36
CA SER A 18 2.80 7.47 -8.63
C SER A 18 3.85 6.39 -8.83
N LEU A 19 4.65 6.10 -7.79
CA LEU A 19 5.70 5.09 -7.86
C LEU A 19 5.14 3.69 -8.16
N ILE A 20 3.98 3.34 -7.60
CA ILE A 20 3.32 2.06 -7.88
C ILE A 20 2.75 2.03 -9.31
N SER A 21 2.12 3.12 -9.76
CA SER A 21 1.61 3.23 -11.13
C SER A 21 2.71 3.17 -12.20
N ASP A 22 3.95 3.58 -11.87
CA ASP A 22 5.10 3.55 -12.78
C ASP A 22 5.76 2.15 -12.89
N LEU A 23 5.32 1.16 -12.10
CA LEU A 23 5.86 -0.20 -12.17
C LEU A 23 5.48 -0.89 -13.48
N SER A 24 6.49 -1.38 -14.21
CA SER A 24 6.31 -2.17 -15.43
C SER A 24 6.26 -3.66 -15.09
N PHE A 25 5.08 -4.17 -14.72
CA PHE A 25 4.87 -5.56 -14.28
C PHE A 25 5.27 -6.60 -15.35
N ASP A 26 5.28 -6.22 -16.62
CA ASP A 26 5.74 -7.04 -17.74
C ASP A 26 7.22 -7.45 -17.63
N ARG A 27 8.02 -6.69 -16.86
CA ARG A 27 9.47 -6.89 -16.71
C ARG A 27 9.86 -7.73 -15.51
N PHE A 28 8.91 -8.11 -14.67
CA PHE A 28 9.18 -8.93 -13.48
C PHE A 28 9.15 -10.43 -13.82
N SER A 29 10.00 -11.19 -13.14
CA SER A 29 9.93 -12.66 -13.16
C SER A 29 8.77 -13.17 -12.29
N ASP A 30 8.39 -14.43 -12.48
CA ASP A 30 7.35 -15.08 -11.67
C ASP A 30 7.62 -14.94 -10.17
N THR A 31 8.86 -15.21 -9.73
CA THR A 31 9.25 -15.08 -8.31
C THR A 31 9.04 -13.65 -7.81
N GLN A 32 9.44 -12.64 -8.59
CA GLN A 32 9.26 -11.24 -8.21
C GLN A 32 7.78 -10.87 -8.12
N LEU A 33 6.93 -11.40 -9.01
CA LEU A 33 5.49 -11.16 -8.96
C LEU A 33 4.82 -11.88 -7.78
N TYR A 34 5.25 -13.10 -7.45
CA TYR A 34 4.80 -13.81 -6.25
C TYR A 34 5.17 -13.02 -4.99
N ASP A 35 6.43 -12.59 -4.88
CA ASP A 35 6.90 -11.79 -3.74
C ASP A 35 6.13 -10.47 -3.65
N LEU A 36 5.90 -9.79 -4.78
CA LEU A 36 5.21 -8.51 -4.82
C LEU A 36 3.74 -8.62 -4.41
N SER A 37 3.04 -9.63 -4.90
CA SER A 37 1.66 -9.92 -4.49
C SER A 37 1.59 -10.32 -3.01
N GLY A 38 2.48 -11.20 -2.54
CA GLY A 38 2.56 -11.60 -1.14
C GLY A 38 2.77 -10.41 -0.20
N ILE A 39 3.81 -9.61 -0.46
CA ILE A 39 4.12 -8.41 0.34
C ILE A 39 2.96 -7.43 0.36
N ALA A 40 2.30 -7.21 -0.78
CA ALA A 40 1.16 -6.31 -0.86
C ALA A 40 -0.02 -6.80 -0.02
N ALA A 41 -0.34 -8.09 -0.09
CA ALA A 41 -1.41 -8.71 0.70
C ALA A 41 -1.10 -8.65 2.20
N GLU A 42 0.10 -9.06 2.62
CA GLU A 42 0.52 -9.04 4.03
C GLU A 42 0.53 -7.61 4.60
N SER A 43 0.98 -6.63 3.81
CA SER A 43 0.99 -5.22 4.21
C SER A 43 -0.42 -4.67 4.41
N ALA A 44 -1.34 -4.98 3.48
CA ALA A 44 -2.74 -4.59 3.61
C ALA A 44 -3.39 -5.26 4.83
N GLU A 45 -3.11 -6.54 5.06
CA GLU A 45 -3.61 -7.27 6.22
C GLU A 45 -3.11 -6.67 7.53
N GLY A 46 -1.81 -6.37 7.65
CA GLY A 46 -1.24 -5.72 8.83
C GLY A 46 -1.89 -4.37 9.15
N LEU A 47 -2.20 -3.56 8.13
CA LEU A 47 -2.93 -2.31 8.30
C LEU A 47 -4.38 -2.54 8.78
N CYS A 48 -5.06 -3.56 8.24
CA CYS A 48 -6.40 -3.96 8.70
C CYS A 48 -6.41 -4.44 10.15
N HIS A 49 -5.41 -5.22 10.57
CA HIS A 49 -5.24 -5.62 11.99
C HIS A 49 -5.03 -4.41 12.88
N GLY A 50 -4.23 -3.43 12.44
CA GLY A 50 -4.08 -2.15 13.15
C GLY A 50 -5.40 -1.40 13.30
N LEU A 51 -6.27 -1.42 12.28
CA LEU A 51 -7.58 -0.76 12.32
C LEU A 51 -8.49 -1.46 13.33
N LEU A 52 -8.49 -2.79 13.33
CA LEU A 52 -9.26 -3.60 14.28
C LEU A 52 -8.80 -3.32 15.72
N TYR A 53 -7.49 -3.37 15.97
CA TYR A 53 -6.91 -3.06 17.28
C TYR A 53 -7.29 -1.67 17.78
N LEU A 54 -7.26 -0.67 16.88
CA LEU A 54 -7.68 0.68 17.21
C LEU A 54 -9.18 0.75 17.55
N SER A 55 -10.03 0.02 16.84
CA SER A 55 -11.47 -0.07 17.12
C SER A 55 -11.73 -0.66 18.51
N GLU A 56 -11.11 -1.79 18.83
CA GLU A 56 -11.23 -2.45 20.14
C GLU A 56 -10.72 -1.55 21.27
N SER A 57 -9.64 -0.82 21.02
CA SER A 57 -9.09 0.16 21.97
C SER A 57 -10.07 1.30 22.24
N LEU A 58 -10.77 1.80 21.22
CA LEU A 58 -11.81 2.83 21.36
C LEU A 58 -13.04 2.30 22.11
N GLU A 59 -13.48 1.09 21.80
CA GLU A 59 -14.64 0.44 22.42
C GLU A 59 -14.40 0.12 23.91
N SER A 60 -13.17 -0.21 24.29
CA SER A 60 -12.79 -0.48 25.69
C SER A 60 -12.92 0.73 26.62
N GLY A 61 -13.18 1.93 26.10
CA GLY A 61 -13.33 3.15 26.90
C GLY A 61 -12.01 3.67 27.47
N ASN A 62 -10.87 3.14 27.00
CA ASN A 62 -9.55 3.63 27.36
C ASN A 62 -9.40 5.09 26.94
N GLN A 63 -8.92 5.94 27.85
CA GLN A 63 -8.62 7.32 27.52
C GLN A 63 -7.43 7.36 26.56
N ILE A 64 -7.69 7.77 25.32
CA ILE A 64 -6.62 8.05 24.36
C ILE A 64 -6.02 9.41 24.73
N PRO A 65 -4.71 9.48 25.00
CA PRO A 65 -4.04 10.74 25.30
C PRO A 65 -4.23 11.74 24.14
N GLN A 66 -4.44 13.03 24.45
CA GLN A 66 -4.69 14.03 23.41
C GLN A 66 -3.52 14.15 22.43
N GLU A 67 -2.29 13.99 22.91
CA GLU A 67 -1.08 13.96 22.10
C GLU A 67 -1.07 12.81 21.07
N SER A 68 -1.77 11.72 21.36
CA SER A 68 -1.87 10.54 20.48
C SER A 68 -2.94 10.71 19.41
N LEU A 69 -3.94 11.57 19.61
CA LEU A 69 -5.03 11.78 18.64
C LEU A 69 -4.52 12.29 17.29
N GLY A 70 -3.52 13.17 17.29
CA GLY A 70 -2.90 13.65 16.07
C GLY A 70 -2.21 12.54 15.28
N GLN A 71 -1.53 11.63 15.98
CA GLN A 71 -0.84 10.49 15.37
C GLN A 71 -1.83 9.46 14.83
N ILE A 72 -2.88 9.14 15.59
CA ILE A 72 -3.96 8.25 15.15
C ILE A 72 -4.64 8.81 13.91
N GLY A 73 -4.95 10.11 13.90
CA GLY A 73 -5.55 10.78 12.74
C GLY A 73 -4.64 10.76 11.51
N ALA A 74 -3.33 10.96 11.69
CA ALA A 74 -2.36 10.87 10.60
C ALA A 74 -2.24 9.43 10.07
N TRP A 75 -2.19 8.44 10.96
CA TRP A 75 -2.14 7.03 10.61
C TRP A 75 -3.41 6.59 9.87
N LEU A 76 -4.60 6.94 10.36
CA LEU A 76 -5.87 6.64 9.70
C LEU A 76 -5.93 7.22 8.28
N LYS A 77 -5.48 8.47 8.09
CA LYS A 77 -5.40 9.10 6.77
C LYS A 77 -4.45 8.34 5.84
N ALA A 78 -3.26 7.99 6.33
CA ALA A 78 -2.30 7.21 5.55
C ALA A 78 -2.88 5.83 5.18
N THR A 79 -3.44 5.11 6.14
CA THR A 79 -4.05 3.77 5.94
C THR A 79 -5.18 3.81 4.91
N ALA A 80 -6.06 4.82 4.96
CA ALA A 80 -7.14 5.00 3.99
C ALA A 80 -6.64 5.17 2.55
N HIS A 81 -5.40 5.62 2.38
CA HIS A 81 -4.79 5.78 1.08
C HIS A 81 -3.89 4.62 0.65
N VAL A 82 -3.19 3.97 1.59
CA VAL A 82 -2.22 2.91 1.33
C VAL A 82 -2.90 1.57 1.07
N ILE A 83 -3.95 1.21 1.80
CA ILE A 83 -4.66 -0.07 1.59
C ILE A 83 -5.10 -0.24 0.12
N PRO A 84 -5.76 0.74 -0.52
CA PRO A 84 -6.13 0.62 -1.93
C PRO A 84 -4.94 0.38 -2.87
N VAL A 85 -3.79 1.00 -2.57
CA VAL A 85 -2.57 0.87 -3.39
C VAL A 85 -1.98 -0.53 -3.24
N MET A 86 -2.02 -1.11 -2.04
CA MET A 86 -1.63 -2.51 -1.83
C MET A 86 -2.54 -3.47 -2.59
N PHE A 87 -3.85 -3.20 -2.62
CA PHE A 87 -4.78 -4.02 -3.39
C PHE A 87 -4.49 -3.94 -4.90
N GLU A 88 -4.26 -2.73 -5.43
CA GLU A 88 -3.89 -2.52 -6.82
C GLU A 88 -2.57 -3.23 -7.18
N LEU A 89 -1.56 -3.13 -6.31
CA LEU A 89 -0.28 -3.80 -6.47
C LEU A 89 -0.43 -5.34 -6.50
N TYR A 90 -1.22 -5.87 -5.58
CA TYR A 90 -1.56 -7.30 -5.51
C TYR A 90 -2.25 -7.77 -6.79
N GLU A 91 -3.26 -7.02 -7.26
CA GLU A 91 -4.05 -7.36 -8.44
C GLU A 91 -3.19 -7.35 -9.71
N GLN A 92 -2.38 -6.30 -9.91
CA GLN A 92 -1.52 -6.18 -11.09
C GLN A 92 -0.48 -7.31 -11.13
N ALA A 93 0.15 -7.63 -9.99
CA ALA A 93 1.11 -8.73 -9.91
C ALA A 93 0.44 -10.09 -10.18
N SER A 94 -0.72 -10.34 -9.57
CA SER A 94 -1.47 -11.60 -9.73
C SER A 94 -1.99 -11.79 -11.15
N ASN A 95 -2.50 -10.72 -11.77
CA ASN A 95 -2.98 -10.74 -13.16
C ASN A 95 -1.83 -11.05 -14.12
N ARG A 96 -0.63 -10.52 -13.87
CA ARG A 96 0.55 -10.83 -14.69
C ARG A 96 0.97 -12.29 -14.56
N LEU A 97 1.02 -12.83 -13.35
CA LEU A 97 1.30 -14.26 -13.12
C LEU A 97 0.31 -15.15 -13.88
N PHE A 98 -0.98 -14.83 -13.79
CA PHE A 98 -2.03 -15.57 -14.49
C PHE A 98 -1.84 -15.53 -16.01
N GLN A 99 -1.44 -14.38 -16.57
CA GLN A 99 -1.15 -14.26 -18.01
C GLN A 99 0.04 -15.14 -18.43
N MET A 100 1.11 -15.19 -17.63
CA MET A 100 2.30 -15.99 -17.93
C MET A 100 1.99 -17.50 -17.91
N GLN A 101 1.25 -17.97 -16.90
CA GLN A 101 0.83 -19.38 -16.82
C GLN A 101 -0.03 -19.84 -17.99
N ASN A 102 -0.89 -18.96 -18.51
CA ASN A 102 -1.75 -19.28 -19.66
C ASN A 102 -0.98 -19.23 -20.99
N ALA A 103 0.08 -18.43 -21.10
CA ALA A 103 0.94 -18.40 -22.27
C ALA A 103 1.75 -19.70 -22.38
N ASP A 104 2.33 -20.17 -21.27
CA ASP A 104 3.11 -21.42 -21.21
C ASP A 104 2.26 -22.67 -21.47
N SER A 105 0.94 -22.59 -21.19
CA SER A 105 0.00 -23.70 -21.44
C SER A 105 -0.46 -23.80 -22.89
N ALA A 106 -0.17 -22.79 -23.72
CA ALA A 106 -0.57 -22.71 -25.12
C ALA A 106 0.54 -23.10 -26.12
N GLU A 107 1.76 -23.33 -25.63
CA GLU A 107 2.89 -23.93 -26.36
C GLU A 107 2.95 -25.46 -26.19
#